data_AF-A0A0W8D466-F1
#
_entry.id   AF-A0A0W8D466-F1
#
_cell.length_a   1.000
_cell.length_b   1.000
_cell.length_c   1.000
_cell.angle_alpha   90.00
_cell.angle_beta   90.00
_cell.angle_gamma   90.00
#
_symmetry.space_group_name_H-M   'P 1'
#
loop_
_entity.id
_entity.type
_entity.pdbx_description
1 polymer ?
#
loop_
_entity_poly.entity_id
_entity_poly.type
_entity_poly.pdbx_seq_one_letter_code
_entity_poly.pdbx_strand_id
1 'polypeptide(L)'
;MLRALAENTFSVMSLNVAGLPAILSSGNPSENSIEIGKRISNWDVVNVQEDFNYHAYVYSENSHLYRTATSGGIPFGDGLNTLSNFSFSNITDLTRTKWSVCSTFDGADCLTPKGFTFLEIQLADGVTVDLYNLHADAGVTAADEVARAANLAQLSEFITTNSADNAVIVMGDTNTRYTRADDTIREFVEGLGLTDGWVEYVRNGVYPTKGADAIVCDANKMTNNCEVVDKIMFRGNNYITLTLDKWNNENAAFLDSNGAMLSDHPPISSTFSWTLNDEIRLSNAVGGPHGDQFTDVASAAGGQTVKSITLRSGSRVDAVSISISAPSATTFSHGGTGGTAKTLTLSSGEYITSMQAHWSKYNGRTRIFYLKFTTNLGNTLSGGTTTDESTTVYAPDGYQLSAFHGRDGDEIDALGRSGRKFRFKESIV
;
A
#
# COMPACT_ATOMS: atom_id res chain seq x y z
N MET A 1 -21.13 -21.44 -2.83
CA MET A 1 -20.39 -22.10 -3.93
C MET A 1 -18.93 -21.79 -3.76
N LEU A 2 -18.12 -22.79 -3.44
CA LEU A 2 -16.68 -22.65 -3.23
C LEU A 2 -16.01 -22.30 -4.57
N ARG A 3 -15.33 -21.15 -4.63
CA ARG A 3 -14.37 -20.86 -5.71
C ARG A 3 -13.05 -21.58 -5.39
N ALA A 4 -12.92 -22.80 -5.90
CA ALA A 4 -11.63 -23.47 -6.02
C ALA A 4 -10.96 -23.00 -7.32
N LEU A 5 -9.65 -22.71 -7.24
CA LEU A 5 -8.73 -22.13 -8.25
C LEU A 5 -8.57 -20.58 -8.29
N ALA A 6 -9.05 -19.84 -7.28
CA ALA A 6 -9.02 -18.36 -7.22
C ALA A 6 -8.22 -17.75 -6.04
N GLU A 7 -7.32 -18.49 -5.39
CA GLU A 7 -6.82 -18.08 -4.06
C GLU A 7 -5.74 -16.98 -4.05
N ASN A 8 -5.06 -16.67 -5.17
CA ASN A 8 -3.99 -15.64 -5.18
C ASN A 8 -4.08 -14.68 -6.39
N THR A 9 -5.29 -14.27 -6.79
CA THR A 9 -5.48 -13.24 -7.82
C THR A 9 -6.38 -12.13 -7.32
N PHE A 10 -6.11 -10.88 -7.69
CA PHE A 10 -6.99 -9.76 -7.41
C PHE A 10 -6.90 -8.69 -8.51
N SER A 11 -7.92 -7.87 -8.60
CA SER A 11 -8.05 -6.82 -9.61
C SER A 11 -8.07 -5.44 -8.97
N VAL A 12 -7.43 -4.47 -9.62
CA VAL A 12 -7.43 -3.07 -9.22
C VAL A 12 -7.91 -2.17 -10.35
N MET A 13 -8.48 -1.01 -10.00
CA MET A 13 -8.92 0.01 -10.93
C MET A 13 -8.55 1.42 -10.44
N SER A 14 -8.19 2.28 -11.38
CA SER A 14 -8.14 3.74 -11.20
C SER A 14 -9.19 4.41 -12.06
N LEU A 15 -9.91 5.38 -11.48
CA LEU A 15 -10.91 6.18 -12.19
C LEU A 15 -11.07 7.56 -11.57
N ASN A 16 -10.77 8.61 -12.33
CA ASN A 16 -11.32 9.94 -12.07
C ASN A 16 -12.83 9.91 -12.36
N VAL A 17 -13.67 10.21 -11.36
CA VAL A 17 -15.14 10.07 -11.46
C VAL A 17 -15.85 11.37 -11.89
N ALA A 18 -15.11 12.44 -12.18
CA ALA A 18 -15.65 13.73 -12.59
C ALA A 18 -16.73 14.29 -11.63
N GLY A 19 -16.53 14.12 -10.32
CA GLY A 19 -17.50 14.43 -9.27
C GLY A 19 -17.61 15.90 -8.87
N LEU A 20 -17.20 16.82 -9.76
CA LEU A 20 -17.42 18.26 -9.61
C LEU A 20 -18.93 18.59 -9.61
N PRO A 21 -19.37 19.67 -8.93
CA PRO A 21 -20.77 20.12 -8.96
C PRO A 21 -21.31 20.21 -10.40
N ALA A 22 -22.57 19.84 -10.63
CA ALA A 22 -23.18 19.81 -11.97
C ALA A 22 -22.98 21.09 -12.81
N ILE A 23 -22.93 22.27 -12.17
CA ILE A 23 -22.69 23.54 -12.88
C ILE A 23 -21.27 23.67 -13.47
N LEU A 24 -20.33 22.85 -13.00
CA LEU A 24 -18.92 22.77 -13.42
C LEU A 24 -18.59 21.47 -14.15
N SER A 25 -19.53 20.52 -14.24
CA SER A 25 -19.33 19.21 -14.86
C SER A 25 -19.70 19.25 -16.33
N SER A 26 -19.00 18.46 -17.14
CA SER A 26 -19.24 18.29 -18.58
C SER A 26 -20.37 17.29 -18.89
N GLY A 27 -20.94 16.61 -17.88
CA GLY A 27 -21.97 15.58 -18.03
C GLY A 27 -23.10 15.66 -16.99
N ASN A 28 -23.71 14.50 -16.66
CA ASN A 28 -24.74 14.38 -15.61
C ASN A 28 -24.16 13.65 -14.39
N PRO A 29 -23.40 14.35 -13.53
CA PRO A 29 -22.64 13.69 -12.47
C PRO A 29 -23.51 12.94 -11.45
N SER A 30 -24.78 13.33 -11.24
CA SER A 30 -25.69 12.58 -10.36
C SER A 30 -26.06 11.20 -10.87
N GLU A 31 -26.41 11.08 -12.16
CA GLU A 31 -26.77 9.80 -12.77
C GLU A 31 -25.52 8.96 -13.05
N ASN A 32 -24.48 9.61 -13.60
CA ASN A 32 -23.22 8.96 -13.93
C ASN A 32 -22.55 8.38 -12.68
N SER A 33 -22.57 9.08 -11.56
CA SER A 33 -21.96 8.59 -10.31
C SER A 33 -22.61 7.31 -9.80
N ILE A 34 -23.94 7.17 -9.91
CA ILE A 34 -24.64 5.93 -9.54
C ILE A 34 -24.18 4.77 -10.43
N GLU A 35 -24.15 4.99 -11.75
CA GLU A 35 -23.72 3.96 -12.71
C GLU A 35 -22.24 3.59 -12.57
N ILE A 36 -21.37 4.57 -12.33
CA ILE A 36 -19.97 4.35 -11.97
C ILE A 36 -19.90 3.47 -10.73
N GLY A 37 -20.59 3.85 -9.65
CA GLY A 37 -20.64 3.11 -8.38
C GLY A 37 -21.00 1.63 -8.55
N LYS A 38 -22.01 1.34 -9.38
CA LYS A 38 -22.40 -0.02 -9.76
C LYS A 38 -21.27 -0.74 -10.50
N ARG A 39 -20.74 -0.12 -11.55
CA ARG A 39 -19.79 -0.76 -12.47
C ARG A 39 -18.45 -1.05 -11.82
N ILE A 40 -17.91 -0.10 -11.05
CA ILE A 40 -16.62 -0.28 -10.37
C ILE A 40 -16.66 -1.42 -9.33
N SER A 41 -17.85 -1.86 -8.91
CA SER A 41 -18.01 -3.02 -8.01
C SER A 41 -17.54 -4.36 -8.59
N ASN A 42 -17.19 -4.40 -9.89
CA ASN A 42 -16.64 -5.59 -10.54
C ASN A 42 -15.13 -5.78 -10.32
N TRP A 43 -14.45 -4.82 -9.68
CA TRP A 43 -13.03 -4.90 -9.33
C TRP A 43 -12.86 -5.09 -7.81
N ASP A 44 -11.71 -5.59 -7.37
CA ASP A 44 -11.50 -5.86 -5.93
C ASP A 44 -11.07 -4.64 -5.15
N VAL A 45 -10.28 -3.75 -5.77
CA VAL A 45 -9.81 -2.49 -5.19
C VAL A 45 -9.93 -1.37 -6.21
N VAL A 46 -10.52 -0.25 -5.82
CA VAL A 46 -10.76 0.89 -6.71
C VAL A 46 -10.28 2.17 -6.03
N ASN A 47 -9.37 2.89 -6.69
CA ASN A 47 -9.01 4.26 -6.34
C ASN A 47 -9.79 5.20 -7.25
N VAL A 48 -10.56 6.08 -6.62
CA VAL A 48 -11.30 7.14 -7.32
C VAL A 48 -10.66 8.50 -7.07
N GLN A 49 -10.61 9.32 -8.10
CA GLN A 49 -10.20 10.72 -8.06
C GLN A 49 -11.41 11.62 -8.40
N GLU A 50 -11.36 12.88 -8.00
CA GLU A 50 -12.48 13.84 -8.10
C GLU A 50 -13.80 13.39 -7.47
N ASP A 51 -13.75 12.50 -6.49
CA ASP A 51 -14.92 12.09 -5.73
C ASP A 51 -15.29 13.16 -4.68
N PHE A 52 -15.77 14.31 -5.16
CA PHE A 52 -16.09 15.49 -4.36
C PHE A 52 -17.56 15.52 -3.91
N ASN A 53 -18.48 15.94 -4.79
CA ASN A 53 -19.85 16.31 -4.41
C ASN A 53 -20.88 15.19 -4.61
N TYR A 54 -20.50 14.13 -5.33
CA TYR A 54 -21.39 13.01 -5.66
C TYR A 54 -20.98 11.68 -5.02
N HIS A 55 -20.12 11.72 -4.00
CA HIS A 55 -19.67 10.56 -3.22
C HIS A 55 -20.81 9.64 -2.76
N ALA A 56 -21.89 10.22 -2.21
CA ALA A 56 -23.05 9.44 -1.77
C ALA A 56 -23.72 8.66 -2.94
N TYR A 57 -23.66 9.19 -4.16
CA TYR A 57 -24.20 8.55 -5.36
C TYR A 57 -23.31 7.40 -5.82
N VAL A 58 -21.98 7.61 -5.89
CA VAL A 58 -21.00 6.54 -6.14
C VAL A 58 -21.21 5.39 -5.15
N TYR A 59 -21.50 5.69 -3.89
CA TYR A 59 -21.59 4.70 -2.84
C TYR A 59 -22.96 4.02 -2.74
N SER A 60 -24.00 4.61 -3.34
CA SER A 60 -25.41 4.19 -3.18
C SER A 60 -25.69 2.77 -3.69
N GLU A 61 -25.01 2.37 -4.77
CA GLU A 61 -25.15 1.04 -5.38
C GLU A 61 -23.80 0.32 -5.53
N ASN A 62 -22.76 0.81 -4.86
CA ASN A 62 -21.47 0.13 -4.79
C ASN A 62 -21.52 -1.03 -3.79
N SER A 63 -20.83 -2.14 -4.07
CA SER A 63 -20.84 -3.34 -3.21
C SER A 63 -19.56 -3.60 -2.42
N HIS A 64 -18.53 -2.76 -2.52
CA HIS A 64 -17.29 -2.97 -1.75
C HIS A 64 -17.56 -2.87 -0.25
N LEU A 65 -16.90 -3.75 0.51
CA LEU A 65 -17.07 -3.90 1.96
C LEU A 65 -16.32 -2.83 2.75
N TYR A 66 -15.16 -2.39 2.25
CA TYR A 66 -14.29 -1.43 2.90
C TYR A 66 -14.16 -0.18 2.04
N ARG A 67 -14.30 0.99 2.67
CA ARG A 67 -14.29 2.28 1.98
C ARG A 67 -13.64 3.33 2.86
N THR A 68 -12.83 4.18 2.25
CA THR A 68 -12.31 5.36 2.95
C THR A 68 -13.43 6.36 3.19
N ALA A 69 -13.34 7.09 4.30
CA ALA A 69 -14.21 8.23 4.54
C ALA A 69 -13.84 9.37 3.59
N THR A 70 -14.84 10.04 3.00
CA THR A 70 -14.64 11.22 2.17
C THR A 70 -14.03 12.38 2.96
N SER A 71 -13.18 13.17 2.30
CA SER A 71 -12.63 14.44 2.80
C SER A 71 -13.58 15.63 2.64
N GLY A 72 -14.74 15.43 1.97
CA GLY A 72 -15.75 16.44 1.71
C GLY A 72 -15.79 16.89 0.24
N GLY A 73 -16.67 17.84 -0.06
CA GLY A 73 -16.76 18.44 -1.40
C GLY A 73 -15.74 19.56 -1.61
N ILE A 74 -15.68 20.07 -2.84
CA ILE A 74 -14.88 21.28 -3.11
C ILE A 74 -15.40 22.48 -2.30
N PRO A 75 -14.52 23.41 -1.86
CA PRO A 75 -13.08 23.45 -2.07
C PRO A 75 -12.26 22.74 -0.97
N PHE A 76 -12.90 21.98 -0.07
CA PHE A 76 -12.26 21.46 1.15
C PHE A 76 -11.77 20.02 1.02
N GLY A 77 -12.40 19.22 0.18
CA GLY A 77 -12.02 17.83 -0.07
C GLY A 77 -10.91 17.69 -1.12
N ASP A 78 -10.11 16.65 -0.98
CA ASP A 78 -9.09 16.25 -1.96
C ASP A 78 -9.67 15.42 -3.12
N GLY A 79 -10.89 14.90 -2.97
CA GLY A 79 -11.57 14.08 -3.98
C GLY A 79 -10.97 12.67 -4.13
N LEU A 80 -10.15 12.22 -3.18
CA LEU A 80 -9.48 10.93 -3.25
C LEU A 80 -10.13 9.93 -2.30
N ASN A 81 -10.62 8.82 -2.84
CA ASN A 81 -11.18 7.73 -2.03
C ASN A 81 -10.77 6.36 -2.57
N THR A 82 -10.78 5.36 -1.68
CA THR A 82 -10.51 3.97 -2.01
C THR A 82 -11.69 3.11 -1.57
N LEU A 83 -12.12 2.23 -2.45
CA LEU A 83 -13.12 1.18 -2.21
C LEU A 83 -12.45 -0.19 -2.38
N SER A 84 -12.75 -1.15 -1.52
CA SER A 84 -12.04 -2.42 -1.49
C SER A 84 -12.89 -3.57 -0.94
N ASN A 85 -12.71 -4.76 -1.50
CA ASN A 85 -13.22 -6.01 -0.94
C ASN A 85 -12.26 -6.58 0.12
N PHE A 86 -11.01 -6.13 0.14
CA PHE A 86 -10.02 -6.43 1.16
C PHE A 86 -10.06 -5.41 2.30
N SER A 87 -9.86 -5.87 3.53
CA SER A 87 -9.80 -4.99 4.69
C SER A 87 -8.59 -4.06 4.64
N PHE A 88 -8.76 -2.85 5.15
CA PHE A 88 -7.63 -1.98 5.45
C PHE A 88 -6.94 -2.45 6.72
N SER A 89 -5.61 -2.35 6.75
CA SER A 89 -4.79 -2.74 7.89
C SER A 89 -5.16 -1.97 9.15
N ASN A 90 -5.29 -2.66 10.28
CA ASN A 90 -5.60 -2.03 11.58
C ASN A 90 -4.42 -1.22 12.14
N ILE A 91 -3.23 -1.36 11.55
CA ILE A 91 -2.03 -0.63 11.92
C ILE A 91 -1.73 0.52 10.96
N THR A 92 -2.60 0.85 10.01
CA THR A 92 -2.39 1.99 9.11
C THR A 92 -3.67 2.79 8.98
N ASP A 93 -3.65 4.05 9.43
CA ASP A 93 -4.73 5.00 9.17
C ASP A 93 -4.62 5.54 7.76
N LEU A 94 -5.76 5.93 7.19
CA LEU A 94 -5.80 6.69 5.95
C LEU A 94 -5.03 8.00 6.13
N THR A 95 -3.90 8.12 5.44
CA THR A 95 -3.14 9.36 5.34
C THR A 95 -3.58 10.12 4.11
N ARG A 96 -3.78 11.44 4.24
CA ARG A 96 -4.09 12.35 3.13
C ARG A 96 -3.03 13.45 3.12
N THR A 97 -2.32 13.59 2.01
CA THR A 97 -1.22 14.54 1.87
C THR A 97 -1.49 15.47 0.70
N LYS A 98 -1.66 16.76 1.02
CA LYS A 98 -1.80 17.82 0.02
C LYS A 98 -0.46 18.04 -0.71
N TRP A 99 -0.53 18.34 -2.00
CA TRP A 99 0.64 18.79 -2.76
C TRP A 99 1.19 20.11 -2.21
N SER A 100 2.52 20.17 -2.08
CA SER A 100 3.22 21.39 -1.65
C SER A 100 3.34 22.42 -2.78
N VAL A 101 3.28 21.96 -4.03
CA VAL A 101 3.36 22.77 -5.25
C VAL A 101 2.16 22.43 -6.13
N CYS A 102 1.49 23.45 -6.66
CA CYS A 102 0.34 23.32 -7.55
C CYS A 102 0.28 24.52 -8.50
N SER A 103 -0.44 24.38 -9.60
CA SER A 103 -0.80 25.44 -10.54
C SER A 103 -2.27 25.87 -10.36
N THR A 104 -2.62 27.02 -10.91
CA THR A 104 -4.04 27.46 -11.06
C THR A 104 -4.36 27.91 -12.47
N PHE A 105 -3.41 27.83 -13.40
CA PHE A 105 -3.58 28.34 -14.76
C PHE A 105 -4.54 27.46 -15.57
N ASP A 106 -4.36 26.15 -15.49
CA ASP A 106 -5.29 25.14 -15.98
C ASP A 106 -5.80 24.33 -14.76
N GLY A 107 -7.09 23.97 -14.71
CA GLY A 107 -7.62 23.04 -13.69
C GLY A 107 -7.86 23.57 -12.27
N ALA A 108 -7.42 24.80 -11.95
CA ALA A 108 -7.60 25.42 -10.63
C ALA A 108 -7.07 24.56 -9.46
N ASP A 109 -5.98 23.83 -9.69
CA ASP A 109 -5.48 22.77 -8.80
C ASP A 109 -5.13 23.25 -7.39
N CYS A 110 -4.70 24.51 -7.21
CA CYS A 110 -4.49 25.06 -5.87
C CYS A 110 -5.77 25.43 -5.09
N LEU A 111 -6.94 25.45 -5.74
CA LEU A 111 -8.21 25.87 -5.11
C LEU A 111 -8.89 24.75 -4.32
N THR A 112 -8.38 23.52 -4.42
CA THR A 112 -8.80 22.36 -3.63
C THR A 112 -7.55 21.62 -3.14
N PRO A 113 -7.56 20.87 -2.03
CA PRO A 113 -6.37 20.19 -1.55
C PRO A 113 -6.03 18.93 -2.36
N LYS A 114 -5.76 19.05 -3.67
CA LYS A 114 -5.22 17.94 -4.47
C LYS A 114 -3.95 17.39 -3.83
N GLY A 115 -3.74 16.10 -4.01
CA GLY A 115 -2.75 15.37 -3.24
C GLY A 115 -2.67 13.89 -3.57
N PHE A 116 -2.26 13.13 -2.57
CA PHE A 116 -2.34 11.69 -2.56
C PHE A 116 -2.87 11.17 -1.22
N THR A 117 -3.32 9.92 -1.23
CA THR A 117 -3.63 9.18 -0.02
C THR A 117 -2.80 7.92 0.07
N PHE A 118 -2.57 7.45 1.29
CA PHE A 118 -1.87 6.21 1.60
C PHE A 118 -2.68 5.41 2.62
N LEU A 119 -2.83 4.12 2.36
CA LEU A 119 -3.30 3.10 3.30
C LEU A 119 -2.67 1.76 2.96
N GLU A 120 -2.84 0.76 3.82
CA GLU A 120 -2.40 -0.62 3.57
C GLU A 120 -3.62 -1.53 3.40
N ILE A 121 -3.66 -2.33 2.33
CA ILE A 121 -4.68 -3.36 2.11
C ILE A 121 -4.17 -4.75 2.53
N GLN A 122 -5.03 -5.56 3.13
CA GLN A 122 -4.72 -6.93 3.56
C GLN A 122 -5.28 -7.96 2.56
N LEU A 123 -4.41 -8.55 1.74
CA LEU A 123 -4.81 -9.55 0.74
C LEU A 123 -5.15 -10.92 1.37
N ALA A 124 -4.37 -11.31 2.37
CA ALA A 124 -4.52 -12.53 3.16
C ALA A 124 -3.77 -12.36 4.49
N ASP A 125 -3.88 -13.29 5.43
CA ASP A 125 -3.15 -13.22 6.70
C ASP A 125 -1.64 -13.03 6.51
N GLY A 126 -1.12 -11.93 7.06
CA GLY A 126 0.29 -11.51 6.98
C GLY A 126 0.71 -11.00 5.61
N VAL A 127 -0.20 -10.88 4.64
CA VAL A 127 0.08 -10.43 3.28
C VAL A 127 -0.58 -9.07 3.05
N THR A 128 0.22 -8.01 3.08
CA THR A 128 -0.22 -6.63 2.87
C THR A 128 0.43 -5.97 1.66
N VAL A 129 -0.24 -4.96 1.13
CA VAL A 129 0.28 -4.09 0.05
C VAL A 129 -0.02 -2.65 0.42
N ASP A 130 1.01 -1.81 0.34
CA ASP A 130 0.89 -0.36 0.48
C ASP A 130 0.20 0.21 -0.76
N LEU A 131 -0.92 0.91 -0.57
CA LEU A 131 -1.75 1.42 -1.64
C LEU A 131 -1.79 2.93 -1.64
N TYR A 132 -1.46 3.51 -2.80
CA TYR A 132 -1.44 4.95 -3.02
C TYR A 132 -2.48 5.36 -4.06
N ASN A 133 -3.31 6.34 -3.71
CA ASN A 133 -4.23 7.04 -4.62
C ASN A 133 -3.70 8.46 -4.85
N LEU A 134 -3.57 8.92 -6.08
CA LEU A 134 -3.09 10.28 -6.37
C LEU A 134 -3.94 10.98 -7.43
N HIS A 135 -3.98 12.31 -7.34
CA HIS A 135 -4.45 13.18 -8.41
C HIS A 135 -3.48 14.36 -8.54
N ALA A 136 -2.59 14.30 -9.53
CA ALA A 136 -1.56 15.31 -9.77
C ALA A 136 -2.09 16.52 -10.56
N ASP A 137 -1.31 17.60 -10.59
CA ASP A 137 -1.62 18.86 -11.27
C ASP A 137 -2.01 18.65 -12.77
N ALA A 138 -3.09 19.27 -13.21
CA ALA A 138 -3.65 19.12 -14.55
C ALA A 138 -3.07 20.16 -15.53
N GLY A 139 -3.38 20.06 -16.83
CA GLY A 139 -2.95 21.05 -17.82
C GLY A 139 -1.57 20.81 -18.43
N VAL A 140 -1.13 21.70 -19.32
CA VAL A 140 0.13 21.53 -20.09
C VAL A 140 0.92 22.83 -20.23
N THR A 141 0.64 23.83 -19.39
CA THR A 141 1.51 25.00 -19.28
C THR A 141 2.82 24.62 -18.58
N ALA A 142 3.84 25.45 -18.74
CA ALA A 142 5.12 25.25 -18.06
C ALA A 142 4.97 25.26 -16.52
N ALA A 143 3.97 25.97 -15.97
CA ALA A 143 3.70 25.96 -14.54
C ALA A 143 3.13 24.61 -14.09
N ASP A 144 2.25 24.02 -14.89
CA ASP A 144 1.62 22.73 -14.61
C ASP A 144 2.65 21.59 -14.66
N GLU A 145 3.55 21.63 -15.64
CA GLU A 145 4.63 20.64 -15.76
C GLU A 145 5.61 20.71 -14.58
N VAL A 146 5.95 21.92 -14.12
CA VAL A 146 6.75 22.11 -12.90
C VAL A 146 6.01 21.57 -11.67
N ALA A 147 4.71 21.85 -11.54
CA ALA A 147 3.90 21.37 -10.43
C ALA A 147 3.78 19.84 -10.42
N ARG A 148 3.47 19.20 -11.56
CA ARG A 148 3.43 17.74 -11.68
C ARG A 148 4.76 17.08 -11.33
N ALA A 149 5.87 17.63 -11.84
CA ALA A 149 7.19 17.10 -11.51
C ALA A 149 7.46 17.16 -9.99
N ALA A 150 7.07 18.26 -9.34
CA ALA A 150 7.16 18.41 -7.89
C ALA A 150 6.21 17.47 -7.12
N ASN A 151 5.01 17.20 -7.64
CA ASN A 151 4.05 16.24 -7.05
C ASN A 151 4.63 14.82 -7.03
N LEU A 152 5.15 14.35 -8.17
CA LEU A 152 5.78 13.03 -8.26
C LEU A 152 7.03 12.92 -7.39
N ALA A 153 7.83 14.00 -7.29
CA ALA A 153 8.98 14.04 -6.38
C ALA A 153 8.55 13.93 -4.91
N GLN A 154 7.51 14.67 -4.50
CA GLN A 154 6.95 14.61 -3.14
C GLN A 154 6.42 13.21 -2.81
N LEU A 155 5.69 12.58 -3.73
CA LEU A 155 5.22 11.21 -3.54
C LEU A 155 6.37 10.21 -3.48
N SER A 156 7.42 10.41 -4.29
CA SER A 156 8.62 9.56 -4.26
C SER A 156 9.34 9.61 -2.91
N GLU A 157 9.49 10.80 -2.33
CA GLU A 157 10.05 10.96 -0.99
C GLU A 157 9.19 10.26 0.08
N PHE A 158 7.87 10.40 -0.03
CA PHE A 158 6.95 9.72 0.89
C PHE A 158 7.04 8.20 0.79
N ILE A 159 7.01 7.62 -0.42
CA ILE A 159 7.12 6.17 -0.64
C ILE A 159 8.49 5.67 -0.17
N THR A 160 9.56 6.41 -0.44
CA THR A 160 10.91 6.05 0.02
C THR A 160 10.99 5.99 1.54
N THR A 161 10.30 6.91 2.23
CA THR A 161 10.32 6.97 3.70
C THR A 161 9.42 5.92 4.34
N ASN A 162 8.23 5.70 3.78
CA ASN A 162 7.18 4.92 4.45
C ASN A 162 7.03 3.49 3.90
N SER A 163 7.55 3.21 2.70
CA SER A 163 7.31 1.96 1.98
C SER A 163 8.57 1.33 1.38
N ALA A 164 9.77 1.73 1.82
CA ALA A 164 11.06 1.36 1.22
C ALA A 164 11.17 -0.13 0.85
N ASP A 165 10.78 -1.03 1.76
CA ASP A 165 10.88 -2.48 1.63
C ASP A 165 9.51 -3.19 1.55
N ASN A 166 8.44 -2.42 1.39
CA ASN A 166 7.07 -2.93 1.25
C ASN A 166 6.72 -3.18 -0.21
N ALA A 167 5.78 -4.09 -0.43
CA ALA A 167 5.09 -4.20 -1.71
C ALA A 167 4.17 -3.00 -1.88
N VAL A 168 4.15 -2.41 -3.07
CA VAL A 168 3.48 -1.12 -3.32
C VAL A 168 2.63 -1.21 -4.59
N ILE A 169 1.45 -0.62 -4.55
CA ILE A 169 0.66 -0.24 -5.72
C ILE A 169 0.39 1.26 -5.65
N VAL A 170 0.77 1.99 -6.70
CA VAL A 170 0.47 3.40 -6.91
C VAL A 170 -0.47 3.51 -8.09
N MET A 171 -1.66 4.06 -7.88
CA MET A 171 -2.62 4.24 -8.97
C MET A 171 -3.45 5.49 -8.82
N GLY A 172 -3.69 6.17 -9.93
CA GLY A 172 -4.44 7.42 -9.95
C GLY A 172 -4.26 8.20 -11.25
N ASP A 173 -4.90 9.37 -11.27
CA ASP A 173 -4.71 10.36 -12.32
C ASP A 173 -3.37 11.08 -12.09
N THR A 174 -2.36 10.68 -12.86
CA THR A 174 -1.04 11.30 -12.76
C THR A 174 -0.94 12.58 -13.60
N ASN A 175 -1.93 12.87 -14.45
CA ASN A 175 -1.88 13.89 -15.48
C ASN A 175 -0.64 13.83 -16.40
N THR A 176 0.11 12.72 -16.39
CA THR A 176 1.39 12.58 -17.11
C THR A 176 1.28 11.71 -18.35
N ARG A 177 2.21 11.92 -19.28
CA ARG A 177 2.45 11.08 -20.45
C ARG A 177 3.95 10.79 -20.57
N TYR A 178 4.31 9.54 -20.85
CA TYR A 178 5.68 9.14 -21.15
C TYR A 178 6.25 9.86 -22.37
N THR A 179 5.40 10.27 -23.33
CA THR A 179 5.84 11.04 -24.49
C THR A 179 6.04 12.52 -24.20
N ARG A 180 5.50 13.08 -23.11
CA ARG A 180 5.64 14.51 -22.82
C ARG A 180 7.06 14.82 -22.33
N ALA A 181 7.68 15.84 -22.91
CA ALA A 181 9.10 16.14 -22.68
C ALA A 181 9.42 16.50 -21.23
N ASP A 182 8.51 17.19 -20.54
CA ASP A 182 8.76 17.71 -19.19
C ASP A 182 8.14 16.86 -18.07
N ASP A 183 7.33 15.83 -18.40
CA ASP A 183 6.83 14.90 -17.40
C ASP A 183 7.92 13.97 -16.87
N THR A 184 7.89 13.71 -15.57
CA THR A 184 8.89 12.91 -14.85
C THR A 184 8.39 11.52 -14.44
N ILE A 185 7.32 11.02 -15.08
CA ILE A 185 6.71 9.74 -14.71
C ILE A 185 7.64 8.54 -14.88
N ARG A 186 8.54 8.59 -15.88
CA ARG A 186 9.55 7.54 -16.06
C ARG A 186 10.56 7.55 -14.92
N GLU A 187 11.05 8.72 -14.56
CA GLU A 187 11.99 8.91 -13.46
C GLU A 187 11.38 8.50 -12.12
N PHE A 188 10.09 8.77 -11.92
CA PHE A 188 9.32 8.30 -10.76
C PHE A 188 9.26 6.77 -10.68
N VAL A 189 8.87 6.12 -11.79
CA VAL A 189 8.76 4.65 -11.85
C VAL A 189 10.11 3.97 -11.65
N GLU A 190 11.14 4.41 -12.39
CA GLU A 190 12.50 3.83 -12.31
C GLU A 190 13.14 4.10 -10.93
N GLY A 191 12.98 5.31 -10.39
CA GLY A 191 13.57 5.71 -9.11
C GLY A 191 13.03 4.93 -7.90
N LEU A 192 11.77 4.48 -7.97
CA LEU A 192 11.13 3.67 -6.93
C LEU A 192 11.17 2.18 -7.23
N GLY A 193 11.76 1.75 -8.35
CA GLY A 193 11.76 0.35 -8.78
C GLY A 193 10.34 -0.19 -9.01
N LEU A 194 9.43 0.67 -9.47
CA LEU A 194 8.08 0.29 -9.86
C LEU A 194 8.06 -0.24 -11.30
N THR A 195 6.98 -0.94 -11.63
CA THR A 195 6.62 -1.33 -12.99
C THR A 195 5.28 -0.68 -13.33
N ASP A 196 5.20 0.04 -14.46
CA ASP A 196 3.94 0.56 -14.97
C ASP A 196 3.23 -0.52 -15.79
N GLY A 197 1.97 -0.81 -15.46
CA GLY A 197 1.25 -1.92 -16.06
C GLY A 197 0.93 -1.73 -17.55
N TRP A 198 0.73 -0.50 -18.00
CA TRP A 198 0.51 -0.24 -19.43
C TRP A 198 1.80 -0.43 -20.22
N VAL A 199 2.92 0.06 -19.69
CA VAL A 199 4.24 -0.14 -20.31
C VAL A 199 4.60 -1.61 -20.36
N GLU A 200 4.46 -2.34 -19.26
CA GLU A 200 4.74 -3.78 -19.22
C GLU A 200 3.85 -4.57 -20.20
N TYR A 201 2.53 -4.42 -20.08
CA TYR A 201 1.58 -5.27 -20.78
C TYR A 201 1.34 -4.86 -22.23
N VAL A 202 1.19 -3.56 -22.51
CA VAL A 202 0.84 -3.06 -23.85
C VAL A 202 2.08 -2.72 -24.67
N ARG A 203 3.14 -2.24 -24.02
CA ARG A 203 4.39 -1.85 -24.70
C ARG A 203 5.52 -2.87 -24.57
N ASN A 204 5.24 -4.06 -24.02
CA ASN A 204 6.23 -5.12 -23.81
C ASN A 204 7.46 -4.62 -23.02
N GLY A 205 7.23 -3.81 -21.99
CA GLY A 205 8.27 -3.25 -21.13
C GLY A 205 9.09 -2.12 -21.75
N VAL A 206 8.72 -1.63 -22.95
CA VAL A 206 9.45 -0.55 -23.63
C VAL A 206 8.72 0.78 -23.45
N TYR A 207 9.32 1.70 -22.70
CA TYR A 207 8.79 3.05 -22.55
C TYR A 207 8.68 3.78 -23.90
N PRO A 208 7.59 4.54 -24.13
CA PRO A 208 7.56 5.52 -25.21
C PRO A 208 8.74 6.50 -25.15
N THR A 209 9.15 7.03 -26.30
CA THR A 209 10.23 8.02 -26.37
C THR A 209 9.76 9.35 -25.79
N LYS A 210 10.45 9.83 -24.75
CA LYS A 210 10.21 11.14 -24.14
C LYS A 210 10.44 12.26 -25.17
N GLY A 211 9.49 13.17 -25.28
CA GLY A 211 9.46 14.25 -26.27
C GLY A 211 8.94 13.85 -27.66
N ALA A 212 8.48 12.61 -27.87
CA ALA A 212 7.82 12.22 -29.11
C ALA A 212 6.38 12.73 -29.18
N ASP A 213 5.75 12.60 -30.36
CA ASP A 213 4.34 12.91 -30.54
C ASP A 213 3.47 12.12 -29.55
N ALA A 214 2.43 12.79 -29.03
CA ALA A 214 1.51 12.18 -28.09
C ALA A 214 0.78 10.98 -28.73
N ILE A 215 0.70 9.89 -27.98
CA ILE A 215 -0.04 8.69 -28.40
C ILE A 215 -1.51 8.86 -28.01
N VAL A 216 -2.22 9.70 -28.75
CA VAL A 216 -3.58 10.14 -28.42
C VAL A 216 -4.60 9.01 -28.56
N CYS A 217 -5.57 8.96 -27.64
CA CYS A 217 -6.71 8.04 -27.72
C CYS A 217 -7.80 8.58 -28.64
N ASP A 218 -8.32 7.72 -29.53
CA ASP A 218 -9.57 7.99 -30.25
C ASP A 218 -10.75 7.71 -29.30
N ALA A 219 -11.49 8.76 -28.92
CA ALA A 219 -12.63 8.63 -28.01
C ALA A 219 -13.73 7.69 -28.55
N ASN A 220 -13.89 7.57 -29.87
CA ASN A 220 -14.92 6.71 -30.47
C ASN A 220 -14.45 5.25 -30.61
N LYS A 221 -13.14 5.00 -30.56
CA LYS A 221 -12.52 3.70 -30.78
C LYS A 221 -11.34 3.50 -29.85
N MET A 222 -11.56 3.74 -28.56
CA MET A 222 -10.49 3.67 -27.58
C MET A 222 -9.97 2.24 -27.48
N THR A 223 -8.65 2.09 -27.55
CA THR A 223 -7.96 0.80 -27.42
C THR A 223 -6.85 0.92 -26.40
N ASN A 224 -6.32 -0.21 -25.95
CA ASN A 224 -5.20 -0.22 -25.01
C ASN A 224 -3.93 0.42 -25.61
N ASN A 225 -3.82 0.55 -26.94
CA ASN A 225 -2.60 1.04 -27.59
C ASN A 225 -2.35 2.54 -27.44
N CYS A 226 -3.35 3.34 -27.09
CA CYS A 226 -3.17 4.76 -26.83
C CYS A 226 -2.69 5.00 -25.40
N GLU A 227 -2.08 6.15 -25.15
CA GLU A 227 -1.66 6.55 -23.82
C GLU A 227 -2.76 7.39 -23.13
N VAL A 228 -3.12 6.99 -21.92
CA VAL A 228 -3.95 7.78 -20.99
C VAL A 228 -3.09 8.36 -19.89
N VAL A 229 -3.60 9.33 -19.14
CA VAL A 229 -2.87 10.01 -18.05
C VAL A 229 -2.99 9.31 -16.70
N ASP A 230 -4.02 8.50 -16.53
CA ASP A 230 -4.16 7.56 -15.42
C ASP A 230 -3.11 6.45 -15.51
N LYS A 231 -2.49 6.09 -14.38
CA LYS A 231 -1.46 5.04 -14.31
C LYS A 231 -1.76 4.05 -13.20
N ILE A 232 -1.34 2.80 -13.39
CA ILE A 232 -1.27 1.77 -12.34
C ILE A 232 0.15 1.23 -12.35
N MET A 233 0.89 1.53 -11.28
CA MET A 233 2.30 1.18 -11.10
C MET A 233 2.43 0.31 -9.86
N PHE A 234 3.32 -0.68 -9.89
CA PHE A 234 3.42 -1.63 -8.79
C PHE A 234 4.83 -2.19 -8.61
N ARG A 235 5.12 -2.72 -7.42
CA ARG A 235 6.27 -3.58 -7.14
C ARG A 235 5.94 -4.58 -6.05
N GLY A 236 6.54 -5.76 -6.12
CA GLY A 236 6.57 -6.70 -5.00
C GLY A 236 7.62 -6.32 -3.97
N ASN A 237 7.88 -7.22 -3.03
CA ASN A 237 9.04 -7.16 -2.15
C ASN A 237 9.64 -8.57 -1.98
N ASN A 238 10.53 -8.74 -1.00
CA ASN A 238 11.18 -10.03 -0.76
C ASN A 238 10.21 -11.12 -0.24
N TYR A 239 9.00 -10.75 0.19
CA TYR A 239 7.98 -11.69 0.65
C TYR A 239 6.92 -11.99 -0.42
N ILE A 240 6.37 -10.98 -1.10
CA ILE A 240 5.34 -11.14 -2.12
C ILE A 240 5.84 -10.70 -3.49
N THR A 241 5.68 -11.59 -4.48
CA THR A 241 5.85 -11.25 -5.90
C THR A 241 4.48 -11.00 -6.52
N LEU A 242 4.28 -9.82 -7.08
CA LEU A 242 3.11 -9.46 -7.89
C LEU A 242 3.42 -9.70 -9.36
N THR A 243 2.57 -10.42 -10.06
CA THR A 243 2.65 -10.66 -11.51
C THR A 243 1.46 -10.00 -12.18
N LEU A 244 1.71 -9.14 -13.16
CA LEU A 244 0.65 -8.53 -13.95
C LEU A 244 0.11 -9.54 -14.98
N ASP A 245 -1.11 -10.02 -14.75
CA ASP A 245 -1.77 -10.97 -15.66
C ASP A 245 -2.47 -10.25 -16.81
N LYS A 246 -3.02 -9.05 -16.52
CA LYS A 246 -3.78 -8.28 -17.49
C LYS A 246 -3.74 -6.80 -17.16
N TRP A 247 -3.58 -5.96 -18.17
CA TRP A 247 -3.91 -4.54 -18.14
C TRP A 247 -5.02 -4.22 -19.14
N ASN A 248 -5.94 -3.32 -18.80
CA ASN A 248 -7.00 -2.92 -19.72
C ASN A 248 -7.45 -1.47 -19.55
N ASN A 249 -7.76 -0.81 -20.66
CA ASN A 249 -8.60 0.38 -20.67
C ASN A 249 -10.08 -0.06 -20.68
N GLU A 250 -10.83 0.32 -19.66
CA GLU A 250 -12.20 -0.15 -19.43
C GLU A 250 -13.26 0.77 -20.05
N ASN A 251 -12.89 1.75 -20.88
CA ASN A 251 -13.80 2.75 -21.43
C ASN A 251 -15.10 2.16 -21.99
N ALA A 252 -15.01 1.07 -22.77
CA ALA A 252 -16.18 0.41 -23.36
C ALA A 252 -17.20 -0.07 -22.32
N ALA A 253 -16.76 -0.47 -21.13
CA ALA A 253 -17.62 -0.88 -20.03
C ALA A 253 -18.22 0.31 -19.26
N PHE A 254 -17.78 1.53 -19.53
CA PHE A 254 -18.16 2.78 -18.85
C PHE A 254 -18.78 3.81 -19.80
N LEU A 255 -19.45 3.32 -20.85
CA LEU A 255 -20.34 4.13 -21.69
C LEU A 255 -21.79 4.03 -21.22
N ASP A 256 -22.55 5.11 -21.36
CA ASP A 256 -24.00 5.12 -21.20
C ASP A 256 -24.71 4.43 -22.38
N SER A 257 -26.04 4.39 -22.36
CA SER A 257 -26.84 3.77 -23.43
C SER A 257 -26.76 4.49 -24.79
N ASN A 258 -26.26 5.74 -24.81
CA ASN A 258 -26.04 6.53 -26.01
C ASN A 258 -24.59 6.43 -26.52
N GLY A 259 -23.73 5.70 -25.82
CA GLY A 259 -22.31 5.58 -26.13
C GLY A 259 -21.45 6.73 -25.61
N ALA A 260 -21.98 7.61 -24.74
CA ALA A 260 -21.23 8.68 -24.09
C ALA A 260 -20.49 8.15 -22.85
N MET A 261 -19.30 8.69 -22.57
CA MET A 261 -18.53 8.28 -21.39
C MET A 261 -19.20 8.76 -20.09
N LEU A 262 -19.17 7.94 -19.05
CA LEU A 262 -19.72 8.30 -17.74
C LEU A 262 -18.82 9.30 -16.97
N SER A 263 -17.54 9.32 -17.28
CA SER A 263 -16.54 10.29 -16.83
C SER A 263 -15.78 10.81 -18.05
N ASP A 264 -15.13 11.97 -17.96
CA ASP A 264 -14.21 12.45 -18.98
C ASP A 264 -12.87 11.69 -19.01
N HIS A 265 -12.62 10.86 -18.00
CA HIS A 265 -11.51 9.91 -17.98
C HIS A 265 -11.98 8.46 -18.25
N PRO A 266 -11.27 7.72 -19.11
CA PRO A 266 -11.48 6.29 -19.24
C PRO A 266 -10.88 5.55 -18.03
N PRO A 267 -11.63 4.69 -17.33
CA PRO A 267 -11.06 3.87 -16.27
C PRO A 267 -9.99 2.92 -16.81
N ILE A 268 -8.96 2.68 -16.03
CA ILE A 268 -7.95 1.64 -16.31
C ILE A 268 -7.94 0.59 -15.21
N SER A 269 -7.64 -0.65 -15.58
CA SER A 269 -7.58 -1.77 -14.64
C SER A 269 -6.34 -2.63 -14.85
N SER A 270 -5.91 -3.25 -13.75
CA SER A 270 -4.91 -4.31 -13.75
C SER A 270 -5.44 -5.52 -12.99
N THR A 271 -5.15 -6.72 -13.47
CA THR A 271 -5.33 -7.98 -12.72
C THR A 271 -3.97 -8.53 -12.37
N PHE A 272 -3.77 -8.84 -11.10
CA PHE A 272 -2.54 -9.40 -10.57
C PHE A 272 -2.77 -10.83 -10.07
N SER A 273 -1.83 -11.71 -10.37
CA SER A 273 -1.59 -12.91 -9.58
C SER A 273 -0.43 -12.64 -8.62
N TRP A 274 -0.40 -13.36 -7.51
CA TRP A 274 0.69 -13.23 -6.55
C TRP A 274 1.17 -14.56 -5.99
N THR A 275 2.45 -14.57 -5.62
CA THR A 275 3.10 -15.71 -4.95
C THR A 275 3.90 -15.21 -3.77
N LEU A 276 4.07 -16.07 -2.77
CA LEU A 276 4.86 -15.78 -1.59
C LEU A 276 6.19 -16.53 -1.63
N ASN A 277 7.22 -15.87 -1.16
CA ASN A 277 8.49 -16.51 -0.81
C ASN A 277 8.27 -17.43 0.39
N ASP A 278 8.40 -18.75 0.18
CA ASP A 278 8.14 -19.75 1.20
C ASP A 278 9.19 -19.80 2.32
N GLU A 279 10.33 -19.13 2.13
CA GLU A 279 11.35 -18.99 3.18
C GLU A 279 10.94 -17.99 4.28
N ILE A 280 9.89 -17.20 4.04
CA ILE A 280 9.42 -16.12 4.90
C ILE A 280 7.96 -16.36 5.26
N ARG A 281 7.57 -16.05 6.50
CA ARG A 281 6.17 -16.06 6.91
C ARG A 281 5.85 -14.93 7.86
N LEU A 282 5.15 -13.93 7.37
CA LEU A 282 4.67 -12.83 8.21
C LEU A 282 3.39 -13.23 8.96
N SER A 283 3.18 -12.66 10.13
CA SER A 283 1.86 -12.61 10.76
C SER A 283 1.19 -11.27 10.46
N ASN A 284 -0.12 -11.18 10.71
CA ASN A 284 -0.76 -9.89 10.93
C ASN A 284 -0.02 -9.15 12.07
N ALA A 285 0.08 -7.83 11.95
CA ALA A 285 0.57 -6.99 13.04
C ALA A 285 -0.57 -6.67 14.01
N VAL A 286 -0.21 -6.44 15.27
CA VAL A 286 -1.15 -6.03 16.32
C VAL A 286 -0.71 -4.70 16.92
N GLY A 287 -1.63 -3.97 17.54
CA GLY A 287 -1.39 -2.60 17.99
C GLY A 287 -2.23 -1.62 17.19
N GLY A 288 -1.66 -0.48 16.81
CA GLY A 288 -2.41 0.53 16.06
C GLY A 288 -1.57 1.47 15.20
N PRO A 289 -2.20 2.48 14.60
CA PRO A 289 -1.68 3.22 13.44
C PRO A 289 -0.68 4.33 13.75
N HIS A 290 -0.16 4.36 14.97
CA HIS A 290 0.74 5.42 15.42
C HIS A 290 2.19 5.03 15.20
N GLY A 291 3.11 5.98 15.35
CA GLY A 291 4.53 5.75 15.05
C GLY A 291 4.82 5.72 13.56
N ASP A 292 6.07 5.47 13.21
CA ASP A 292 6.58 5.31 11.85
C ASP A 292 6.59 3.83 11.46
N GLN A 293 6.43 3.52 10.18
CA GLN A 293 6.39 2.14 9.70
C GLN A 293 7.80 1.56 9.59
N PHE A 294 7.97 0.29 9.96
CA PHE A 294 9.21 -0.45 9.76
C PHE A 294 8.94 -1.88 9.29
N THR A 295 9.92 -2.45 8.58
CA THR A 295 9.92 -3.87 8.21
C THR A 295 11.33 -4.40 8.05
N ASP A 296 11.57 -5.62 8.51
CA ASP A 296 12.85 -6.33 8.33
C ASP A 296 12.82 -7.28 7.12
N VAL A 297 11.76 -7.23 6.30
CA VAL A 297 11.50 -8.18 5.20
C VAL A 297 12.57 -8.15 4.12
N ALA A 298 13.17 -7.01 3.80
CA ALA A 298 14.25 -6.96 2.81
C ALA A 298 15.49 -7.75 3.24
N SER A 299 15.76 -7.82 4.55
CA SER A 299 16.84 -8.65 5.11
C SER A 299 16.41 -10.11 5.32
N ALA A 300 15.25 -10.52 4.78
CA ALA A 300 14.67 -11.83 4.96
C ALA A 300 15.30 -12.93 4.08
N ALA A 301 15.64 -14.07 4.67
CA ALA A 301 16.37 -15.18 4.06
C ALA A 301 16.24 -16.42 4.95
N GLY A 302 16.00 -17.59 4.36
CA GLY A 302 15.89 -18.86 5.07
C GLY A 302 17.18 -19.28 5.78
N GLY A 303 17.04 -20.14 6.80
CA GLY A 303 18.19 -20.71 7.52
C GLY A 303 18.96 -19.75 8.43
N GLN A 304 18.33 -18.65 8.84
CA GLN A 304 18.93 -17.78 9.85
C GLN A 304 19.06 -18.47 11.22
N THR A 305 20.06 -18.06 12.00
CA THR A 305 20.19 -18.46 13.41
C THR A 305 20.03 -17.24 14.28
N VAL A 306 18.96 -17.22 15.08
CA VAL A 306 18.76 -16.18 16.09
C VAL A 306 19.69 -16.45 17.27
N LYS A 307 20.50 -15.45 17.63
CA LYS A 307 21.42 -15.51 18.77
C LYS A 307 20.74 -15.06 20.06
N SER A 308 19.97 -13.98 19.99
CA SER A 308 19.34 -13.40 21.16
C SER A 308 18.18 -12.49 20.78
N ILE A 309 17.26 -12.32 21.72
CA ILE A 309 16.21 -11.31 21.67
C ILE A 309 16.33 -10.40 22.91
N THR A 310 16.18 -9.11 22.70
CA THR A 310 16.24 -8.08 23.74
C THR A 310 14.94 -7.29 23.74
N LEU A 311 14.39 -7.07 24.93
CA LEU A 311 13.21 -6.26 25.16
C LEU A 311 13.58 -5.11 26.10
N ARG A 312 13.24 -3.87 25.71
CA ARG A 312 13.27 -2.71 26.61
C ARG A 312 11.84 -2.40 27.01
N SER A 313 11.57 -2.38 28.31
CA SER A 313 10.23 -2.12 28.82
C SER A 313 10.24 -1.44 30.17
N GLY A 314 9.30 -0.51 30.37
CA GLY A 314 8.80 -0.07 31.67
C GLY A 314 7.38 -0.57 31.89
N SER A 315 6.42 0.36 31.99
CA SER A 315 4.98 0.03 32.00
C SER A 315 4.47 -0.43 30.63
N ARG A 316 5.16 -0.01 29.55
CA ARG A 316 4.92 -0.37 28.15
C ARG A 316 6.21 -0.91 27.52
N VAL A 317 6.13 -1.35 26.27
CA VAL A 317 7.30 -1.80 25.51
C VAL A 317 7.91 -0.62 24.76
N ASP A 318 9.11 -0.23 25.18
CA ASP A 318 9.87 0.85 24.58
C ASP A 318 10.57 0.41 23.29
N ALA A 319 11.17 -0.78 23.29
CA ALA A 319 11.90 -1.30 22.12
C ALA A 319 12.04 -2.81 22.10
N VAL A 320 12.22 -3.36 20.90
CA VAL A 320 12.55 -4.77 20.66
C VAL A 320 13.77 -4.85 19.74
N SER A 321 14.64 -5.81 20.02
CA SER A 321 15.80 -6.09 19.17
C SER A 321 16.06 -7.58 19.05
N ILE A 322 16.42 -8.04 17.85
CA ILE A 322 16.77 -9.43 17.59
C ILE A 322 18.11 -9.49 16.86
N SER A 323 19.03 -10.28 17.40
CA SER A 323 20.37 -10.47 16.83
C SER A 323 20.46 -11.82 16.13
N ILE A 324 20.90 -11.80 14.89
CA ILE A 324 21.16 -12.95 14.05
C ILE A 324 22.66 -13.23 14.04
N SER A 325 23.07 -14.49 14.17
CA SER A 325 24.49 -14.91 14.10
C SER A 325 24.87 -15.57 12.78
N ALA A 326 23.91 -16.14 12.05
CA ALA A 326 24.13 -16.81 10.77
C ALA A 326 22.90 -16.63 9.85
N PRO A 327 23.07 -16.71 8.51
CA PRO A 327 24.34 -16.87 7.80
C PRO A 327 25.22 -15.61 7.85
N SER A 328 24.60 -14.44 8.06
CA SER A 328 25.28 -13.16 8.23
C SER A 328 24.85 -12.54 9.55
N ALA A 329 25.82 -12.05 10.32
CA ALA A 329 25.52 -11.37 11.57
C ALA A 329 24.81 -10.05 11.29
N THR A 330 23.63 -9.87 11.86
CA THR A 330 22.86 -8.63 11.78
C THR A 330 22.04 -8.44 13.05
N THR A 331 21.65 -7.21 13.36
CA THR A 331 20.74 -6.91 14.46
C THR A 331 19.66 -5.98 13.96
N PHE A 332 18.41 -6.39 14.15
CA PHE A 332 17.25 -5.52 13.92
C PHE A 332 16.84 -4.92 15.26
N SER A 333 16.55 -3.62 15.27
CA SER A 333 16.20 -2.87 16.47
C SER A 333 15.13 -1.84 16.12
N HIS A 334 14.03 -1.88 16.84
CA HIS A 334 12.87 -1.02 16.64
C HIS A 334 12.42 -0.46 18.00
N GLY A 335 11.91 0.76 18.00
CA GLY A 335 11.48 1.51 19.19
C GLY A 335 12.55 2.45 19.75
N GLY A 336 12.22 3.06 20.90
CA GLY A 336 13.02 4.11 21.50
C GLY A 336 14.09 3.64 22.47
N THR A 337 14.65 4.59 23.21
CA THR A 337 15.74 4.33 24.17
C THR A 337 15.25 4.16 25.62
N GLY A 338 13.95 4.27 25.85
CA GLY A 338 13.33 4.14 27.17
C GLY A 338 13.40 2.74 27.77
N GLY A 339 12.69 2.55 28.88
CA GLY A 339 12.59 1.26 29.56
C GLY A 339 13.90 0.69 30.11
N THR A 340 13.82 -0.52 30.68
CA THR A 340 14.98 -1.32 31.09
C THR A 340 15.15 -2.51 30.15
N ALA A 341 16.37 -2.70 29.64
CA ALA A 341 16.69 -3.81 28.76
C ALA A 341 16.79 -5.14 29.52
N LYS A 342 16.19 -6.19 28.95
CA LYS A 342 16.39 -7.59 29.32
C LYS A 342 16.64 -8.39 28.06
N THR A 343 17.61 -9.30 28.12
CA THR A 343 18.03 -10.11 26.96
C THR A 343 17.90 -11.58 27.29
N LEU A 344 17.32 -12.34 26.36
CA LEU A 344 17.38 -13.79 26.33
C LEU A 344 18.38 -14.21 25.24
N THR A 345 19.45 -14.88 25.65
CA THR A 345 20.40 -15.52 24.73
C THR A 345 19.93 -16.94 24.47
N LEU A 346 19.84 -17.31 23.19
CA LEU A 346 19.35 -18.62 22.77
C LEU A 346 20.51 -19.63 22.78
N SER A 347 20.24 -20.81 23.34
CA SER A 347 21.17 -21.94 23.31
C SER A 347 21.22 -22.58 21.91
N SER A 348 22.18 -23.47 21.68
CA SER A 348 22.22 -24.23 20.42
C SER A 348 20.93 -25.04 20.23
N GLY A 349 20.29 -24.88 19.06
CA GLY A 349 19.01 -25.54 18.75
C GLY A 349 17.78 -24.90 19.42
N GLU A 350 17.96 -23.81 20.17
CA GLU A 350 16.87 -23.05 20.75
C GLU A 350 16.36 -21.99 19.77
N TYR A 351 15.05 -21.87 19.64
CA TYR A 351 14.40 -20.89 18.77
C TYR A 351 13.08 -20.40 19.37
N ILE A 352 12.67 -19.21 18.96
CA ILE A 352 11.45 -18.55 19.45
C ILE A 352 10.24 -19.13 18.71
N THR A 353 9.27 -19.67 19.47
CA THR A 353 8.06 -20.32 18.95
C THR A 353 6.83 -19.44 19.02
N SER A 354 6.77 -18.47 19.94
CA SER A 354 5.60 -17.59 20.06
C SER A 354 5.94 -16.20 20.57
N MET A 355 5.07 -15.25 20.20
CA MET A 355 5.03 -13.88 20.69
C MET A 355 3.62 -13.58 21.20
N GLN A 356 3.48 -13.39 22.51
CA GLN A 356 2.28 -12.83 23.10
C GLN A 356 2.42 -11.31 23.17
N ALA A 357 1.40 -10.59 22.74
CA ALA A 357 1.37 -9.14 22.76
C ALA A 357 0.07 -8.65 23.41
N HIS A 358 0.18 -7.59 24.20
CA HIS A 358 -0.97 -6.83 24.71
C HIS A 358 -0.81 -5.36 24.33
N TRP A 359 -1.90 -4.71 23.96
CA TRP A 359 -1.89 -3.30 23.55
C TRP A 359 -3.06 -2.53 24.16
N SER A 360 -2.93 -1.22 24.22
CA SER A 360 -3.99 -0.30 24.65
C SER A 360 -3.64 1.14 24.26
N LYS A 361 -4.49 2.09 24.64
CA LYS A 361 -4.24 3.51 24.41
C LYS A 361 -3.49 4.15 25.58
N TYR A 362 -2.46 4.91 25.25
CA TYR A 362 -1.77 5.82 26.15
C TYR A 362 -1.73 7.22 25.52
N ASN A 363 -2.25 8.22 26.22
CA ASN A 363 -2.37 9.60 25.72
C ASN A 363 -3.01 9.69 24.31
N GLY A 364 -4.06 8.89 24.09
CA GLY A 364 -4.80 8.86 22.82
C GLY A 364 -4.15 8.02 21.71
N ARG A 365 -2.90 7.55 21.88
CA ARG A 365 -2.18 6.72 20.89
C ARG A 365 -2.15 5.25 21.31
N THR A 366 -2.32 4.34 20.35
CA THR A 366 -2.20 2.90 20.62
C THR A 366 -0.73 2.54 20.80
N ARG A 367 -0.42 1.74 21.82
CA ARG A 367 0.94 1.26 22.14
C ARG A 367 0.92 -0.22 22.46
N ILE A 368 2.04 -0.90 22.22
CA ILE A 368 2.27 -2.23 22.79
C ILE A 368 2.64 -2.08 24.27
N PHE A 369 1.77 -2.57 25.14
CA PHE A 369 1.94 -2.48 26.58
C PHE A 369 2.75 -3.66 27.14
N TYR A 370 2.68 -4.83 26.52
CA TYR A 370 3.40 -6.02 26.98
C TYR A 370 3.80 -6.91 25.83
N LEU A 371 5.00 -7.50 25.94
CA LEU A 371 5.43 -8.61 25.10
C LEU A 371 5.91 -9.77 25.97
N LYS A 372 5.66 -10.98 25.49
CA LYS A 372 6.29 -12.22 25.97
C LYS A 372 6.67 -13.12 24.82
N PHE A 373 7.95 -13.45 24.74
CA PHE A 373 8.49 -14.45 23.83
C PHE A 373 8.67 -15.78 24.57
N THR A 374 8.36 -16.88 23.89
CA THR A 374 8.58 -18.25 24.41
C THR A 374 9.39 -19.04 23.40
N THR A 375 10.30 -19.89 23.87
CA THR A 375 11.16 -20.75 23.04
C THR A 375 10.70 -22.20 23.04
N ASN A 376 11.21 -22.99 22.09
CA ASN A 376 10.99 -24.44 22.04
C ASN A 376 11.51 -25.20 23.27
N LEU A 377 12.44 -24.62 24.04
CA LEU A 377 12.94 -25.18 25.30
C LEU A 377 12.19 -24.68 26.54
N GLY A 378 11.12 -23.88 26.35
CA GLY A 378 10.30 -23.34 27.43
C GLY A 378 10.87 -22.11 28.13
N ASN A 379 11.99 -21.55 27.65
CA ASN A 379 12.51 -20.28 28.17
C ASN A 379 11.64 -19.12 27.69
N THR A 380 11.59 -18.06 28.49
CA THR A 380 10.76 -16.90 28.19
C THR A 380 11.48 -15.57 28.43
N LEU A 381 11.17 -14.57 27.61
CA LEU A 381 11.49 -13.17 27.84
C LEU A 381 10.21 -12.35 27.84
N SER A 382 9.94 -11.58 28.89
CA SER A 382 8.77 -10.71 28.94
C SER A 382 9.01 -9.38 29.63
N GLY A 383 8.17 -8.40 29.33
CA GLY A 383 8.24 -7.06 29.91
C GLY A 383 7.02 -6.22 29.56
N GLY A 384 6.78 -5.18 30.35
CA GLY A 384 5.58 -4.34 30.25
C GLY A 384 4.42 -4.76 31.15
N THR A 385 3.22 -4.26 30.90
CA THR A 385 2.00 -4.51 31.68
C THR A 385 0.92 -5.11 30.81
N THR A 386 0.25 -6.17 31.25
CA THR A 386 -0.85 -6.78 30.48
C THR A 386 -2.08 -5.86 30.45
N THR A 387 -2.77 -5.84 29.31
CA THR A 387 -4.05 -5.16 29.10
C THR A 387 -5.11 -6.15 28.60
N ASP A 388 -6.36 -5.72 28.48
CA ASP A 388 -7.47 -6.58 28.04
C ASP A 388 -7.31 -7.02 26.57
N GLU A 389 -6.86 -6.11 25.71
CA GLU A 389 -6.58 -6.43 24.30
C GLU A 389 -5.27 -7.19 24.19
N SER A 390 -5.34 -8.43 23.70
CA SER A 390 -4.17 -9.29 23.60
C SER A 390 -4.32 -10.38 22.55
N THR A 391 -3.19 -10.91 22.09
CA THR A 391 -3.15 -12.13 21.30
C THR A 391 -1.81 -12.86 21.51
N THR A 392 -1.78 -14.13 21.14
CA THR A 392 -0.54 -14.90 21.00
C THR A 392 -0.39 -15.35 19.56
N VAL A 393 0.73 -14.96 18.95
CA VAL A 393 1.11 -15.35 17.60
C VAL A 393 2.15 -16.45 17.67
N TYR A 394 1.89 -17.57 17.00
CA TYR A 394 2.81 -18.71 16.93
C TYR A 394 3.59 -18.71 15.61
N ALA A 395 4.83 -19.19 15.67
CA ALA A 395 5.58 -19.57 14.48
C ALA A 395 4.95 -20.86 13.91
N PRO A 396 4.68 -20.93 12.59
CA PRO A 396 4.16 -22.15 11.98
C PRO A 396 5.20 -23.26 12.00
N ASP A 397 4.75 -24.49 11.81
CA ASP A 397 5.63 -25.65 11.71
C ASP A 397 6.72 -25.41 10.63
N GLY A 398 7.96 -25.64 11.02
CA GLY A 398 9.10 -25.41 10.13
C GLY A 398 9.66 -23.97 10.13
N TYR A 399 9.11 -23.05 10.94
CA TYR A 399 9.59 -21.66 11.05
C TYR A 399 10.00 -21.27 12.47
N GLN A 400 10.83 -20.23 12.57
CA GLN A 400 11.12 -19.50 13.81
C GLN A 400 10.90 -18.00 13.64
N LEU A 401 10.55 -17.30 14.71
CA LEU A 401 10.59 -15.83 14.72
C LEU A 401 12.04 -15.34 14.64
N SER A 402 12.32 -14.42 13.72
CA SER A 402 13.69 -13.96 13.43
C SER A 402 13.79 -12.49 12.99
N ALA A 403 12.67 -11.81 12.84
CA ALA A 403 12.58 -10.44 12.39
C ALA A 403 11.18 -9.89 12.75
N PHE A 404 10.98 -8.59 12.56
CA PHE A 404 9.73 -7.90 12.84
C PHE A 404 9.27 -7.03 11.66
N HIS A 405 8.00 -6.68 11.70
CA HIS A 405 7.42 -5.57 10.94
C HIS A 405 6.39 -4.89 11.84
N GLY A 406 6.06 -3.63 11.59
CA GLY A 406 5.07 -2.92 12.40
C GLY A 406 5.32 -1.43 12.42
N ARG A 407 5.10 -0.83 13.60
CA ARG A 407 5.25 0.61 13.80
C ARG A 407 5.89 0.95 15.13
N ASP A 408 6.73 1.97 15.12
CA ASP A 408 7.49 2.38 16.29
C ASP A 408 7.75 3.90 16.35
N GLY A 409 8.36 4.33 17.44
CA GLY A 409 8.79 5.70 17.70
C GLY A 409 9.53 5.70 19.01
N ASP A 410 9.13 6.55 19.96
CA ASP A 410 9.65 6.48 21.33
C ASP A 410 9.34 5.15 22.04
N GLU A 411 8.26 4.47 21.62
CA GLU A 411 7.80 3.16 22.09
C GLU A 411 7.29 2.33 20.89
N ILE A 412 7.07 1.02 21.06
CA ILE A 412 6.45 0.20 20.01
C ILE A 412 4.95 0.49 19.93
N ASP A 413 4.45 0.85 18.75
CA ASP A 413 3.04 1.18 18.48
C ASP A 413 2.28 -0.02 17.90
N ALA A 414 2.94 -0.79 17.04
CA ALA A 414 2.43 -2.02 16.46
C ALA A 414 3.55 -3.02 16.16
N LEU A 415 3.23 -4.32 16.22
CA LEU A 415 4.21 -5.37 15.98
C LEU A 415 3.59 -6.61 15.36
N GLY A 416 4.14 -7.05 14.23
CA GLY A 416 3.98 -8.37 13.64
C GLY A 416 5.29 -9.13 13.66
N ARG A 417 5.21 -10.48 13.65
CA ARG A 417 6.40 -11.31 13.52
C ARG A 417 6.73 -11.57 12.06
N SER A 418 8.03 -11.64 11.76
CA SER A 418 8.55 -12.28 10.55
C SER A 418 9.20 -13.60 10.92
N GLY A 419 8.58 -14.67 10.43
CA GLY A 419 9.05 -16.04 10.59
C GLY A 419 9.96 -16.44 9.43
N ARG A 420 11.02 -17.23 9.71
CA ARG A 420 11.90 -17.79 8.68
C ARG A 420 11.96 -19.29 8.77
N LYS A 421 11.97 -19.94 7.62
CA LYS A 421 12.01 -21.40 7.51
C LYS A 421 13.34 -21.93 8.05
N PHE A 422 13.29 -23.04 8.79
CA PHE A 422 14.49 -23.74 9.21
C PHE A 422 15.25 -24.30 8.01
N ARG A 423 16.57 -24.23 8.08
CA ARG A 423 17.46 -25.10 7.30
C ARG A 423 18.20 -25.96 8.29
N PHE A 424 17.59 -27.07 8.70
CA PHE A 424 18.38 -28.14 9.29
C PHE A 424 19.38 -28.55 8.22
N LYS A 425 20.68 -28.47 8.51
CA LYS A 425 21.65 -29.17 7.66
C LYS A 425 21.16 -30.62 7.63
N GLU A 426 20.73 -31.09 6.47
CA GLU A 426 20.75 -32.52 6.23
C GLU A 426 22.17 -32.96 6.57
N SER A 427 22.30 -33.73 7.64
CA SER A 427 23.53 -34.43 7.93
C SER A 427 23.82 -35.23 6.67
N ILE A 428 24.82 -34.81 5.89
CA ILE A 428 25.39 -35.64 4.85
C ILE A 428 25.90 -36.87 5.61
N VAL A 429 25.18 -37.98 5.46
CA VAL A 429 25.53 -39.30 5.99
C VAL A 429 26.70 -39.84 5.19
#